data_AF-A0A3N5SK78-F1
#
_entry.id   AF-A0A3N5SK78-F1
#
_cell.length_a   1.000
_cell.length_b   1.000
_cell.length_c   1.000
_cell.angle_alpha   90.00
_cell.angle_beta   90.00
_cell.angle_gamma   90.00
#
_symmetry.space_group_name_H-M   'P 1'
#
loop_
_entity.id
_entity.type
_entity.pdbx_description
1 polymer ?
#
loop_
_entity_poly.entity_id
_entity_poly.type
_entity_poly.pdbx_seq_one_letter_code
_entity_poly.pdbx_strand_id
1 'polypeptide(L)'
;MGILQSHGRRNGLLPASPGPLEAQRARRARRCSATRRGMAGRPSRRPAAAAVDRQVFVLSGLGGAFGDLERAHVSGARIKNPMAILSQLFDIPSTDLEDARKRKLLTIMLLGLLLVDVLILLLTLVFAAVSGYDEDLTLLLVGSIVFLVGFSGLLMLSRYRSGPLASILFLLLLTFVFAFSDVPEEVVDGRSLFLFAIPIIMASVLLHPASSFLFAALAGVINAVIAIFTLDVFPNMPAIMGFFAVALVSWLSARSLERALVDLRAINRELDQRVMDRTRDLAEALDRVQAESGKNQAILESIADGVIVFDMNGRAIVANYAISHLLNRSTDEIRDQSVESLLTLGNEKNDERDKVIRYVRDRRLRSGSRVKFEWEEKTLSVSVAPVRDRSGEASGTVVVFRDYTRE
;
A
#
# COMPACT_ATOMS: atom_id res chain seq x y z
N MET A 1 -61.92 32.19 -31.92
CA MET A 1 -61.93 31.39 -30.67
C MET A 1 -60.49 31.06 -30.34
N GLY A 2 -59.82 31.53 -29.29
CA GLY A 2 -60.13 32.28 -28.06
C GLY A 2 -58.95 31.95 -27.12
N ILE A 3 -58.00 32.86 -26.89
CA ILE A 3 -57.99 33.87 -25.80
C ILE A 3 -57.53 33.31 -24.43
N LEU A 4 -56.30 33.71 -24.06
CA LEU A 4 -55.82 34.32 -22.80
C LEU A 4 -55.81 33.59 -21.44
N GLN A 5 -54.63 33.73 -20.80
CA GLN A 5 -54.36 34.12 -19.38
C GLN A 5 -54.69 33.11 -18.26
N SER A 6 -54.02 33.06 -17.09
CA SER A 6 -52.81 33.68 -16.54
C SER A 6 -52.56 33.08 -15.13
N HIS A 7 -51.38 33.37 -14.56
CA HIS A 7 -51.07 33.42 -13.11
C HIS A 7 -50.76 32.12 -12.35
N GLY A 8 -49.46 31.86 -12.16
CA GLY A 8 -48.92 31.04 -11.07
C GLY A 8 -47.82 31.80 -10.33
N ARG A 9 -48.15 32.37 -9.17
CA ARG A 9 -47.27 33.13 -8.28
C ARG A 9 -46.10 32.28 -7.75
N ARG A 10 -44.91 32.90 -7.70
CA ARG A 10 -43.82 32.55 -6.78
C ARG A 10 -44.30 32.63 -5.33
N ASN A 11 -43.98 31.63 -4.52
CA ASN A 11 -43.80 31.79 -3.07
C ASN A 11 -42.71 30.84 -2.59
N GLY A 12 -41.69 31.40 -1.94
CA GLY A 12 -40.53 30.69 -1.43
C GLY A 12 -40.86 29.79 -0.26
N LEU A 13 -40.32 28.58 -0.28
CA LEU A 13 -40.25 27.71 0.89
C LEU A 13 -39.08 28.16 1.77
N LEU A 14 -39.40 28.77 2.91
CA LEU A 14 -38.55 28.78 4.10
C LEU A 14 -38.75 27.44 4.83
N PRO A 15 -37.70 26.74 5.28
CA PRO A 15 -37.85 25.51 6.05
C PRO A 15 -38.33 25.81 7.49
N ALA A 16 -39.33 25.04 7.91
CA ALA A 16 -39.95 25.09 9.23
C ALA A 16 -38.93 24.86 10.35
N SER A 17 -39.03 25.67 11.42
CA SER A 17 -38.28 25.49 12.67
C SER A 17 -38.73 24.23 13.42
N PRO A 18 -37.81 23.43 13.98
CA PRO A 18 -38.15 22.24 14.74
C PRO A 18 -38.78 22.58 16.09
N GLY A 19 -39.85 21.85 16.43
CA GLY A 19 -40.66 22.07 17.63
C GLY A 19 -39.96 21.74 18.96
N PRO A 20 -40.58 22.11 20.10
CA PRO A 20 -39.94 22.20 21.42
C PRO A 20 -39.37 20.89 22.02
N LEU A 21 -39.67 19.74 21.41
CA LEU A 21 -39.27 18.42 21.91
C LEU A 21 -37.87 17.97 21.45
N GLU A 22 -37.34 18.50 20.35
CA GLU A 22 -35.98 18.17 19.87
C GLU A 22 -34.89 19.02 20.56
N ALA A 23 -35.23 20.24 21.01
CA ALA A 23 -34.31 21.10 21.76
C ALA A 23 -33.98 20.56 23.17
N GLN A 24 -34.84 19.73 23.76
CA GLN A 24 -34.58 19.10 25.06
C GLN A 24 -33.65 17.87 24.98
N ARG A 25 -33.63 17.14 23.85
CA ARG A 25 -32.70 16.00 23.66
C ARG A 25 -31.25 16.47 23.42
N ALA A 26 -31.05 17.60 22.76
CA ALA A 26 -29.71 18.19 22.55
C ALA A 26 -29.07 18.76 23.83
N ARG A 27 -29.86 19.20 24.82
CA ARG A 27 -29.35 19.71 26.11
C ARG A 27 -28.93 18.62 27.10
N ARG A 28 -29.49 17.41 27.00
CA ARG A 28 -29.07 16.26 27.85
C ARG A 28 -27.74 15.65 27.40
N ALA A 29 -27.42 15.66 26.10
CA ALA A 29 -26.15 15.13 25.58
C ALA A 29 -24.92 15.99 25.92
N ARG A 30 -25.08 17.32 26.10
CA ARG A 30 -23.97 18.23 26.47
C ARG A 30 -23.66 18.27 27.98
N ARG A 31 -24.49 17.68 28.84
CA ARG A 31 -24.27 17.64 30.30
C ARG A 31 -23.48 16.41 30.78
N CYS A 32 -23.26 15.40 29.94
CA CYS A 32 -22.48 14.21 30.27
C CYS A 32 -20.98 14.30 29.92
N SER A 33 -20.54 15.35 29.21
CA SER A 33 -19.13 15.54 28.84
C SER A 33 -18.35 16.53 29.74
N ALA A 34 -18.98 17.05 30.79
CA ALA A 34 -18.42 18.12 31.64
C ALA A 34 -17.99 17.67 33.05
N THR A 35 -18.04 16.37 33.38
CA THR A 35 -17.75 15.85 34.74
C THR A 35 -16.51 14.95 34.81
N ARG A 36 -15.55 15.14 33.89
CA ARG A 36 -14.28 14.39 33.85
C ARG A 36 -13.04 15.28 33.68
N ARG A 37 -13.08 16.50 34.24
CA ARG A 37 -11.90 17.35 34.46
C ARG A 37 -11.96 17.93 35.87
N GLY A 38 -11.26 17.29 36.79
CA GLY A 38 -11.17 17.77 38.17
C GLY A 38 -10.69 16.69 39.12
N MET A 39 -9.43 16.27 39.00
CA MET A 39 -8.64 15.66 40.09
C MET A 39 -7.17 15.54 39.63
N ALA A 40 -6.41 16.63 39.76
CA ALA A 40 -4.96 16.62 39.69
C ALA A 40 -4.44 16.79 41.13
N GLY A 41 -3.97 15.68 41.71
CA GLY A 41 -3.42 15.62 43.06
C GLY A 41 -2.00 16.20 43.14
N ARG A 42 -1.75 16.95 44.21
CA ARG A 42 -0.43 17.48 44.62
C ARG A 42 0.51 16.34 45.02
N PRO A 43 1.84 16.43 44.79
CA PRO A 43 2.78 15.46 45.33
C PRO A 43 3.17 15.82 46.77
N SER A 44 2.87 14.92 47.71
CA SER A 44 3.31 14.99 49.10
C SER A 44 4.67 14.34 49.27
N ARG A 45 5.61 15.08 49.88
CA ARG A 45 6.91 14.63 50.39
C ARG A 45 6.74 13.42 51.33
N ARG A 46 7.60 12.41 51.18
CA ARG A 46 7.95 11.45 52.24
C ARG A 46 9.48 11.49 52.45
N PRO A 47 9.97 11.48 53.70
CA PRO A 47 11.40 11.39 53.98
C PRO A 47 11.88 9.94 54.13
N ALA A 48 13.20 9.85 54.11
CA ALA A 48 14.10 8.70 54.18
C ALA A 48 13.84 7.67 55.28
N ALA A 49 14.21 6.41 55.01
CA ALA A 49 14.87 5.53 55.96
C ALA A 49 15.51 4.31 55.26
N ALA A 50 16.69 3.96 55.78
CA ALA A 50 17.34 2.64 55.78
C ALA A 50 18.09 2.16 54.52
N ALA A 51 19.39 2.44 54.56
CA ALA A 51 20.46 1.67 53.96
C ALA A 51 20.53 0.25 54.55
N VAL A 52 20.89 -0.74 53.72
CA VAL A 52 21.77 -1.85 54.14
C VAL A 52 22.76 -2.12 53.01
N ASP A 53 24.01 -1.99 53.42
CA ASP A 53 25.29 -2.18 52.75
C ASP A 53 25.66 -3.67 52.70
N ARG A 54 26.34 -4.13 51.63
CA ARG A 54 27.63 -4.87 51.71
C ARG A 54 28.11 -5.52 50.39
N GLN A 55 29.35 -5.14 50.06
CA GLN A 55 30.49 -5.96 49.58
C GLN A 55 30.42 -6.51 48.14
N VAL A 56 31.18 -5.99 47.15
CA VAL A 56 32.66 -5.94 46.97
C VAL A 56 33.28 -7.34 46.81
N PHE A 57 33.63 -7.72 45.57
CA PHE A 57 35.00 -8.14 45.21
C PHE A 57 35.24 -8.21 43.68
N VAL A 58 36.11 -7.30 43.22
CA VAL A 58 37.28 -7.47 42.32
C VAL A 58 37.16 -8.34 41.05
N LEU A 59 37.28 -7.71 39.88
CA LEU A 59 38.45 -7.87 39.00
C LEU A 59 38.60 -6.67 38.06
N SER A 60 39.68 -5.95 38.30
CA SER A 60 40.20 -4.80 37.56
C SER A 60 40.91 -5.22 36.27
N GLY A 61 40.74 -4.41 35.23
CA GLY A 61 41.82 -4.06 34.32
C GLY A 61 41.94 -4.92 33.07
N LEU A 62 41.28 -4.47 32.00
CA LEU A 62 41.80 -4.37 30.63
C LEU A 62 40.64 -3.93 29.72
N GLY A 63 40.71 -2.71 29.18
CA GLY A 63 39.69 -2.20 28.25
C GLY A 63 39.50 -0.69 28.20
N GLY A 64 40.37 0.10 28.83
CA GLY A 64 40.38 1.56 28.68
C GLY A 64 41.20 1.99 27.46
N ALA A 65 40.71 1.72 26.24
CA ALA A 65 41.26 2.29 25.00
C ALA A 65 40.29 2.19 23.78
N PHE A 66 38.98 2.06 24.00
CA PHE A 66 38.01 1.89 22.91
C PHE A 66 36.69 2.66 23.14
N GLY A 67 36.72 3.76 23.91
CA GLY A 67 35.53 4.54 24.28
C GLY A 67 35.46 5.98 23.75
N ASP A 68 36.56 6.53 23.22
CA ASP A 68 36.66 7.97 22.92
C ASP A 68 36.56 8.33 21.43
N LEU A 69 36.27 7.37 20.55
CA LEU A 69 36.00 7.62 19.13
C LEU A 69 34.51 7.80 18.79
N GLU A 70 33.60 7.63 19.76
CA GLU A 70 32.14 7.63 19.50
C GLU A 70 31.43 8.95 19.89
N ARG A 71 32.14 9.96 20.40
CA ARG A 71 31.52 11.24 20.85
C ARG A 71 31.88 12.49 20.07
N ALA A 72 32.52 12.37 18.91
CA ALA A 72 32.87 13.51 18.05
C ALA A 72 32.21 13.46 16.65
N HIS A 73 30.99 12.92 16.53
CA HIS A 73 30.22 12.99 15.29
C HIS A 73 28.76 13.47 15.43
N VAL A 74 28.43 14.15 16.54
CA VAL A 74 27.15 14.85 16.69
C VAL A 74 27.34 16.34 16.43
N SER A 75 27.69 16.66 15.19
CA SER A 75 27.36 17.96 14.57
C SER A 75 27.31 17.79 13.05
N GLY A 76 26.55 16.79 12.62
CA GLY A 76 26.13 16.68 11.23
C GLY A 76 25.00 17.67 11.01
N ALA A 77 25.33 18.83 10.44
CA ALA A 77 24.35 19.68 9.77
C ALA A 77 23.45 18.76 8.93
N ARG A 78 22.14 18.82 9.16
CA ARG A 78 21.13 18.05 8.42
C ARG A 78 21.21 18.48 6.95
N ILE A 79 22.10 17.86 6.17
CA ILE A 79 22.08 17.88 4.72
C ILE A 79 20.74 17.22 4.38
N LYS A 80 19.74 18.04 4.09
CA LYS A 80 18.47 17.55 3.56
C LYS A 80 18.83 16.74 2.32
N ASN A 81 18.55 15.43 2.33
CA ASN A 81 18.72 14.57 1.17
C ASN A 81 18.17 15.32 -0.06
N PRO A 82 18.90 15.42 -1.18
CA PRO A 82 18.40 16.10 -2.38
C PRO A 82 17.08 15.47 -2.85
N MET A 83 16.91 14.15 -2.66
CA MET A 83 15.63 13.45 -2.87
C MET A 83 14.51 13.93 -1.94
N ALA A 84 14.78 14.26 -0.68
CA ALA A 84 13.78 14.78 0.25
C ALA A 84 13.34 16.19 -0.13
N ILE A 85 14.26 17.03 -0.62
CA ILE A 85 13.93 18.37 -1.15
C ILE A 85 13.08 18.25 -2.42
N LEU A 86 13.43 17.34 -3.34
CA LEU A 86 12.60 17.07 -4.53
C LEU A 86 11.20 16.60 -4.12
N SER A 87 11.06 15.66 -3.17
CA SER A 87 9.75 15.18 -2.74
C SER A 87 8.87 16.28 -2.14
N GLN A 88 9.45 17.16 -1.31
CA GLN A 88 8.74 18.31 -0.73
C GLN A 88 8.38 19.40 -1.74
N LEU A 89 9.06 19.44 -2.90
CA LEU A 89 8.72 20.34 -4.00
C LEU A 89 7.50 19.84 -4.80
N PHE A 90 7.21 18.53 -4.75
CA PHE A 90 6.13 17.90 -5.52
C PHE A 90 4.88 17.54 -4.72
N ASP A 91 4.94 17.54 -3.38
CA ASP A 91 3.79 17.30 -2.51
C ASP A 91 2.93 18.57 -2.39
N ILE A 92 1.96 18.71 -3.30
CA ILE A 92 0.97 19.79 -3.29
C ILE A 92 -0.34 19.20 -2.73
N PRO A 93 -0.87 19.72 -1.60
CA PRO A 93 -2.18 19.31 -1.11
C PRO A 93 -3.26 19.84 -2.07
N SER A 94 -3.82 18.96 -2.89
CA SER A 94 -5.01 19.25 -3.70
C SER A 94 -6.14 18.31 -3.30
N THR A 95 -7.36 18.84 -3.34
CA THR A 95 -8.59 18.09 -3.10
C THR A 95 -8.92 17.12 -4.23
N ASP A 96 -8.33 17.31 -5.41
CA ASP A 96 -8.47 16.46 -6.60
C ASP A 96 -7.09 15.96 -7.08
N LEU A 97 -6.99 14.65 -7.34
CA LEU A 97 -5.77 13.98 -7.80
C LEU A 97 -5.39 14.37 -9.23
N GLU A 98 -6.35 14.76 -10.06
CA GLU A 98 -6.10 15.19 -11.44
C GLU A 98 -5.43 16.57 -11.49
N ASP A 99 -5.95 17.51 -10.69
CA ASP A 99 -5.36 18.85 -10.54
C ASP A 99 -3.95 18.80 -9.95
N ALA A 100 -3.69 17.91 -8.98
CA ALA A 100 -2.35 17.67 -8.45
C ALA A 100 -1.39 17.22 -9.55
N ARG A 101 -1.82 16.26 -10.37
CA ARG A 101 -1.01 15.72 -11.46
C ARG A 101 -0.67 16.79 -12.50
N LYS A 102 -1.66 17.58 -12.93
CA LYS A 102 -1.45 18.65 -13.93
C LYS A 102 -0.54 19.75 -13.40
N ARG A 103 -0.72 20.16 -12.14
CA ARG A 103 0.19 21.12 -11.46
C ARG A 103 1.61 20.57 -11.36
N LYS A 104 1.77 19.31 -10.99
CA LYS A 104 3.09 18.67 -10.92
C LYS A 104 3.77 18.66 -12.28
N LEU A 105 3.03 18.35 -13.35
CA LEU A 105 3.55 18.38 -14.72
C LEU A 105 3.97 19.80 -15.13
N LEU A 106 3.14 20.81 -14.86
CA LEU A 106 3.50 22.22 -15.09
C LEU A 106 4.77 22.61 -14.34
N THR A 107 4.90 22.24 -13.06
CA THR A 107 6.08 22.54 -12.25
C THR A 107 7.34 21.88 -12.82
N ILE A 108 7.26 20.62 -13.26
CA ILE A 108 8.39 19.93 -13.90
C ILE A 108 8.80 20.65 -15.19
N MET A 109 7.83 21.03 -16.03
CA MET A 109 8.09 21.74 -17.28
C MET A 109 8.73 23.10 -17.05
N LEU A 110 8.18 23.89 -16.12
CA LEU A 110 8.71 25.21 -15.77
C LEU A 110 10.12 25.10 -15.18
N LEU A 111 10.39 24.10 -14.34
CA LEU A 111 11.72 23.88 -13.78
C LEU A 111 12.73 23.46 -14.86
N GLY A 112 12.30 22.61 -15.80
CA GLY A 112 13.11 22.24 -16.97
C GLY A 112 13.42 23.45 -17.87
N LEU A 113 12.42 24.28 -18.16
CA LEU A 113 12.63 25.51 -18.95
C LEU A 113 13.52 26.51 -18.23
N LEU A 114 13.38 26.67 -16.91
CA LEU A 114 14.24 27.53 -16.11
C LEU A 114 15.69 27.00 -16.12
N LEU A 115 15.89 25.69 -16.05
CA LEU A 115 17.22 25.09 -16.18
C LEU A 115 17.85 25.37 -17.56
N VAL A 116 17.07 25.21 -18.63
CA VAL A 116 17.54 25.51 -19.99
C VAL A 116 17.86 27.00 -20.15
N ASP A 117 16.99 27.88 -19.66
CA ASP A 117 17.19 29.33 -19.69
C ASP A 117 18.44 29.78 -18.90
N VAL A 118 18.68 29.18 -17.72
CA VAL A 118 19.91 29.40 -16.95
C VAL A 118 21.16 28.91 -17.71
N LEU A 119 21.06 27.78 -18.41
CA LEU A 119 22.17 27.27 -19.24
C LEU A 119 22.46 28.22 -20.41
N ILE A 120 21.41 28.71 -21.08
CA ILE A 120 21.53 29.72 -22.15
C ILE A 120 22.19 30.98 -21.59
N LEU A 121 21.68 31.52 -20.48
CA LEU A 121 22.24 32.70 -19.82
C LEU A 121 23.73 32.54 -19.49
N LEU A 122 24.12 31.38 -18.94
CA LEU A 122 25.52 31.09 -18.61
C LEU A 122 26.38 31.03 -19.87
N LEU A 123 25.92 30.34 -20.91
CA LEU A 123 26.63 30.25 -22.19
C LEU A 123 26.80 31.64 -22.83
N THR A 124 25.75 32.45 -22.83
CA THR A 124 25.75 33.83 -23.31
C THR A 124 26.74 34.70 -22.52
N LEU A 125 26.81 34.54 -21.20
CA LEU A 125 27.74 35.30 -20.35
C LEU A 125 29.20 34.88 -20.56
N VAL A 126 29.47 33.59 -20.75
CA VAL A 126 30.80 33.09 -21.11
C VAL A 126 31.23 33.63 -22.48
N PHE A 127 30.32 33.60 -23.46
CA PHE A 127 30.59 34.16 -24.78
C PHE A 127 30.85 35.67 -24.72
N ALA A 128 30.05 36.42 -23.94
CA ALA A 128 30.24 37.84 -23.71
C ALA A 128 31.61 38.17 -23.10
N ALA A 129 32.10 37.33 -22.19
CA ALA A 129 33.39 37.51 -21.55
C ALA A 129 34.57 37.31 -22.52
N VAL A 130 34.41 36.51 -23.57
CA VAL A 130 35.46 36.21 -24.56
C VAL A 130 35.40 37.17 -25.75
N SER A 131 34.20 37.41 -26.28
CA SER A 131 33.99 38.13 -27.54
C SER A 131 33.57 39.59 -27.34
N GLY A 132 33.31 40.02 -26.11
CA GLY A 132 32.75 41.33 -25.81
C GLY A 132 31.23 41.36 -25.94
N TYR A 133 30.64 42.51 -25.64
CA TYR A 133 29.19 42.72 -25.73
C TYR A 133 28.84 43.32 -27.09
N ASP A 134 27.85 42.73 -27.76
CA ASP A 134 27.22 43.27 -28.98
C ASP A 134 25.70 43.42 -28.77
N GLU A 135 24.99 44.09 -29.69
CA GLU A 135 23.55 44.34 -29.60
C GLU A 135 22.74 43.05 -29.49
N ASP A 136 23.06 42.04 -30.33
CA ASP A 136 22.38 40.73 -30.30
C ASP A 136 22.56 40.01 -28.96
N LEU A 137 23.78 40.08 -28.41
CA LEU A 137 24.11 39.45 -27.13
C LEU A 137 23.41 40.14 -25.96
N THR A 138 23.25 41.46 -26.05
CA THR A 138 22.52 42.27 -25.06
C THR A 138 21.04 41.91 -25.09
N LEU A 139 20.47 41.70 -26.28
CA LEU A 139 19.07 41.28 -26.44
C LEU A 139 18.83 39.86 -25.88
N LEU A 140 19.77 38.93 -26.09
CA LEU A 140 19.73 37.59 -25.50
C LEU A 140 19.83 37.61 -23.96
N LEU A 141 20.72 38.45 -23.41
CA LEU A 141 20.86 38.61 -21.95
C LEU A 141 19.58 39.16 -21.31
N VAL A 142 19.01 40.23 -21.90
CA VAL A 142 17.76 40.82 -21.42
C VAL A 142 16.60 39.83 -21.53
N GLY A 143 16.49 39.13 -22.66
CA GLY A 143 15.48 38.09 -22.87
C GLY A 143 15.56 36.98 -21.82
N SER A 144 16.76 36.46 -21.55
CA SER A 144 16.98 35.43 -20.53
C SER A 144 16.57 35.91 -19.13
N ILE A 145 16.89 37.15 -18.75
CA ILE A 145 16.45 37.71 -17.46
C ILE A 145 14.92 37.81 -17.38
N VAL A 146 14.26 38.26 -18.46
CA VAL A 146 12.80 38.35 -18.53
C VAL A 146 12.17 36.95 -18.41
N PHE A 147 12.71 35.94 -19.08
CA PHE A 147 12.25 34.56 -18.95
C PHE A 147 12.44 33.98 -17.56
N LEU A 148 13.60 34.22 -16.95
CA LEU A 148 13.89 33.76 -15.59
C LEU A 148 12.89 34.34 -14.58
N VAL A 149 12.59 35.63 -14.67
CA VAL A 149 11.57 36.30 -13.84
C VAL A 149 10.17 35.76 -14.15
N GLY A 150 9.82 35.63 -15.43
CA GLY A 150 8.52 35.16 -15.89
C GLY A 150 8.23 33.72 -15.43
N PHE A 151 9.14 32.78 -15.67
CA PHE A 151 9.02 31.39 -15.24
C PHE A 151 9.03 31.25 -13.73
N SER A 152 9.85 32.03 -13.01
CA SER A 152 9.82 32.07 -11.54
C SER A 152 8.47 32.57 -11.02
N GLY A 153 7.90 33.60 -11.64
CA GLY A 153 6.57 34.11 -11.32
C GLY A 153 5.47 33.07 -11.58
N LEU A 154 5.54 32.35 -12.69
CA LEU A 154 4.61 31.25 -13.02
C LEU A 154 4.73 30.08 -12.04
N LEU A 155 5.94 29.74 -11.59
CA LEU A 155 6.18 28.73 -10.55
C LEU A 155 5.58 29.16 -9.20
N MET A 156 5.73 30.42 -8.82
CA MET A 156 5.07 30.94 -7.62
C MET A 156 3.55 30.90 -7.78
N LEU A 157 3.03 31.29 -8.94
CA LEU A 157 1.59 31.27 -9.21
C LEU A 157 1.01 29.86 -9.15
N SER A 158 1.68 28.87 -9.75
CA SER A 158 1.26 27.47 -9.76
C SER A 158 1.28 26.86 -8.36
N ARG A 159 2.24 27.27 -7.53
CA ARG A 159 2.41 26.81 -6.15
C ARG A 159 1.41 27.43 -5.17
N TYR A 160 1.16 28.73 -5.25
CA TYR A 160 0.44 29.46 -4.20
C TYR A 160 -1.01 29.85 -4.53
N ARG A 161 -1.39 29.94 -5.80
CA ARG A 161 -2.74 30.39 -6.20
C ARG A 161 -3.52 29.26 -6.89
N SER A 162 -3.45 29.17 -8.22
CA SER A 162 -4.25 28.24 -9.01
C SER A 162 -3.46 27.64 -10.16
N GLY A 163 -3.50 26.32 -10.26
CA GLY A 163 -2.87 25.57 -11.35
C GLY A 163 -3.38 25.94 -12.75
N PRO A 164 -4.71 25.98 -12.98
CA PRO A 164 -5.25 26.25 -14.32
C PRO A 164 -4.86 27.62 -14.87
N LEU A 165 -4.89 28.68 -14.04
CA LEU A 165 -4.47 30.02 -14.48
C LEU A 165 -2.96 30.04 -14.82
N ALA A 166 -2.12 29.37 -14.03
CA ALA A 166 -0.70 29.29 -14.32
C ALA A 166 -0.41 28.54 -15.63
N SER A 167 -1.13 27.44 -15.90
CA SER A 167 -1.04 26.71 -17.17
C SER A 167 -1.47 27.59 -18.36
N ILE A 168 -2.59 28.32 -18.25
CA ILE A 168 -3.05 29.22 -19.33
C ILE A 168 -2.01 30.31 -19.59
N LEU A 169 -1.53 30.99 -18.55
CA LEU A 169 -0.54 32.05 -18.69
C LEU A 169 0.79 31.53 -19.27
N PHE A 170 1.22 30.35 -18.83
CA PHE A 170 2.40 29.69 -19.39
C PHE A 170 2.25 29.40 -20.88
N LEU A 171 1.12 28.83 -21.30
CA LEU A 171 0.87 28.50 -22.71
C LEU A 171 0.71 29.75 -23.58
N LEU A 172 0.07 30.81 -23.05
CA LEU A 172 -0.01 32.10 -23.73
C LEU A 172 1.37 32.74 -23.90
N LEU A 173 2.18 32.74 -22.84
CA LEU A 173 3.56 33.22 -22.89
C LEU A 173 4.34 32.44 -23.94
N LEU A 174 4.28 31.10 -23.93
CA LEU A 174 5.00 30.25 -24.88
C LEU A 174 4.57 30.52 -26.34
N THR A 175 3.25 30.62 -26.57
CA THR A 175 2.71 30.91 -27.91
C THR A 175 3.15 32.29 -28.40
N PHE A 176 3.15 33.30 -27.52
CA PHE A 176 3.60 34.64 -27.84
C PHE A 176 5.10 34.66 -28.15
N VAL A 177 5.92 34.01 -27.34
CA VAL A 177 7.38 33.94 -27.54
C VAL A 177 7.72 33.32 -28.90
N PHE A 178 7.05 32.24 -29.29
CA PHE A 178 7.28 31.62 -30.60
C PHE A 178 6.80 32.46 -31.78
N ALA A 179 5.84 33.36 -31.57
CA ALA A 179 5.42 34.31 -32.60
C ALA A 179 6.49 35.36 -32.94
N PHE A 180 7.43 35.60 -32.01
CA PHE A 180 8.49 36.60 -32.14
C PHE A 180 9.90 35.98 -32.04
N SER A 181 10.03 34.66 -32.16
CA SER A 181 11.32 33.98 -31.94
C SER A 181 12.25 34.00 -33.16
N ASP A 182 11.73 34.24 -34.35
CA ASP A 182 12.50 34.29 -35.60
C ASP A 182 11.92 35.39 -36.49
N VAL A 183 12.54 35.60 -37.66
CA VAL A 183 12.06 36.53 -38.69
C VAL A 183 10.62 36.13 -39.10
N PRO A 184 9.69 37.09 -39.33
CA PRO A 184 8.28 36.79 -39.58
C PRO A 184 8.02 35.75 -40.68
N GLU A 185 8.85 35.73 -41.73
CA GLU A 185 8.78 34.74 -42.82
C GLU A 185 9.05 33.30 -42.32
N GLU A 186 10.06 33.11 -41.48
CA GLU A 186 10.41 31.80 -40.90
C GLU A 186 9.38 31.32 -39.86
N VAL A 187 8.67 32.25 -39.22
CA VAL A 187 7.59 31.96 -38.26
C VAL A 187 6.31 31.53 -38.99
N VAL A 188 6.02 32.13 -40.16
CA VAL A 188 4.81 31.86 -40.94
C VAL A 188 4.93 30.65 -41.85
N ASP A 189 6.03 30.56 -42.61
CA ASP A 189 6.22 29.54 -43.66
C ASP A 189 7.48 28.69 -43.52
N GLY A 190 8.34 29.03 -42.56
CA GLY A 190 9.65 28.41 -42.44
C GLY A 190 9.83 27.46 -41.26
N ARG A 191 11.07 27.39 -40.79
CA ARG A 191 11.49 26.41 -39.78
C ARG A 191 10.86 26.65 -38.42
N SER A 192 10.42 27.87 -38.09
CA SER A 192 9.91 28.17 -36.75
C SER A 192 8.43 27.83 -36.61
N LEU A 193 7.74 27.50 -37.71
CA LEU A 193 6.32 27.14 -37.72
C LEU A 193 5.98 25.94 -36.82
N PHE A 194 6.85 24.93 -36.75
CA PHE A 194 6.58 23.73 -35.95
C PHE A 194 6.56 24.01 -34.44
N LEU A 195 7.16 25.12 -33.98
CA LEU A 195 7.20 25.47 -32.57
C LEU A 195 5.80 25.73 -32.00
N PHE A 196 4.85 26.16 -32.83
CA PHE A 196 3.44 26.30 -32.44
C PHE A 196 2.76 24.97 -32.10
N ALA A 197 3.29 23.82 -32.53
CA ALA A 197 2.77 22.52 -32.12
C ALA A 197 2.98 22.27 -30.61
N ILE A 198 4.05 22.81 -30.02
CA ILE A 198 4.38 22.62 -28.61
C ILE A 198 3.26 23.13 -27.68
N PRO A 199 2.82 24.42 -27.73
CA PRO A 199 1.73 24.89 -26.89
C PRO A 199 0.40 24.15 -27.15
N ILE A 200 0.15 23.71 -28.39
CA ILE A 200 -1.06 22.93 -28.74
C ILE A 200 -1.06 21.57 -28.03
N ILE A 201 0.03 20.82 -28.13
CA ILE A 201 0.21 19.51 -27.47
C ILE A 201 0.17 19.70 -25.95
N MET A 202 0.88 20.71 -25.45
CA MET A 202 0.94 20.99 -24.02
C MET A 202 -0.41 21.41 -23.45
N ALA A 203 -1.26 22.10 -24.21
CA ALA A 203 -2.61 22.45 -23.80
C ALA A 203 -3.49 21.22 -23.52
N SER A 204 -3.36 20.14 -24.29
CA SER A 204 -4.15 18.92 -24.03
C SER A 204 -3.76 18.20 -22.74
N VAL A 205 -2.53 18.42 -22.26
CA VAL A 205 -1.98 17.75 -21.07
C VAL A 205 -2.13 18.62 -19.82
N LEU A 206 -1.88 19.93 -19.93
CA LEU A 206 -1.87 20.87 -18.80
C LEU A 206 -3.25 21.41 -18.41
N LEU A 207 -4.19 21.42 -19.36
CA LEU A 207 -5.56 21.90 -19.16
C LEU A 207 -6.54 20.76 -19.41
N HIS A 208 -7.69 21.08 -20.02
CA HIS A 208 -8.62 20.08 -20.50
C HIS A 208 -8.21 19.67 -21.92
N PRO A 209 -8.30 18.39 -22.33
CA PRO A 209 -7.86 17.95 -23.65
C PRO A 209 -8.37 18.82 -24.81
N ALA A 210 -9.63 19.29 -24.72
CA ALA A 210 -10.25 20.11 -25.76
C ALA A 210 -9.63 21.52 -25.90
N SER A 211 -8.87 22.00 -24.91
CA SER A 211 -8.16 23.27 -24.97
C SER A 211 -7.09 23.30 -26.06
N SER A 212 -6.60 22.15 -26.53
CA SER A 212 -5.69 22.07 -27.69
C SER A 212 -6.28 22.73 -28.95
N PHE A 213 -7.59 22.61 -29.18
CA PHE A 213 -8.25 23.28 -30.30
C PHE A 213 -8.28 24.80 -30.15
N LEU A 214 -8.42 25.32 -28.92
CA LEU A 214 -8.36 26.75 -28.66
C LEU A 214 -6.95 27.30 -28.93
N PHE A 215 -5.91 26.56 -28.54
CA PHE A 215 -4.53 26.94 -28.81
C PHE A 215 -4.15 26.78 -30.30
N ALA A 216 -4.71 25.80 -31.00
CA ALA A 216 -4.54 25.69 -32.45
C ALA A 216 -5.21 26.85 -33.20
N ALA A 217 -6.42 27.24 -32.77
CA ALA A 217 -7.09 28.43 -33.30
C ALA A 217 -6.29 29.70 -33.01
N LEU A 218 -5.79 29.86 -31.78
CA LEU A 218 -4.95 31.00 -31.40
C LEU A 218 -3.66 31.06 -32.22
N ALA A 219 -2.95 29.94 -32.37
CA ALA A 219 -1.74 29.85 -33.19
C ALA A 219 -2.03 30.19 -34.65
N GLY A 220 -3.14 29.68 -35.21
CA GLY A 220 -3.57 30.00 -36.57
C GLY A 220 -3.92 31.48 -36.75
N VAL A 221 -4.60 32.10 -35.78
CA VAL A 221 -4.89 33.55 -35.81
C VAL A 221 -3.61 34.37 -35.75
N ILE A 222 -2.69 34.03 -34.84
CA ILE A 222 -1.40 34.74 -34.73
C ILE A 222 -0.63 34.63 -36.03
N ASN A 223 -0.53 33.42 -36.59
CA ASN A 223 0.17 33.17 -37.85
C ASN A 223 -0.48 33.94 -39.02
N ALA A 224 -1.81 33.94 -39.12
CA ALA A 224 -2.55 34.70 -40.13
C ALA A 224 -2.37 36.22 -39.97
N VAL A 225 -2.34 36.73 -38.74
CA VAL A 225 -2.08 38.15 -38.46
C VAL A 225 -0.68 38.54 -38.93
N ILE A 226 0.34 37.73 -38.63
CA ILE A 226 1.71 38.00 -39.08
C ILE A 226 1.80 37.95 -40.62
N ALA A 227 1.17 36.96 -41.26
CA ALA A 227 1.15 36.85 -42.72
C ALA A 227 0.52 38.08 -43.40
N ILE A 228 -0.67 38.49 -42.95
CA ILE A 228 -1.43 39.58 -43.57
C ILE A 228 -0.83 40.96 -43.25
N PHE A 229 -0.52 41.23 -41.98
CA PHE A 229 -0.16 42.57 -41.54
C PHE A 229 1.34 42.86 -41.60
N THR A 230 2.20 41.84 -41.56
CA THR A 230 3.66 42.01 -41.56
C THR A 230 4.28 41.66 -42.91
N LEU A 231 3.81 40.59 -43.56
CA LEU A 231 4.39 40.10 -44.82
C LEU A 231 3.60 40.50 -46.07
N ASP A 232 2.34 40.92 -45.93
CA ASP A 232 1.40 41.17 -47.03
C ASP A 232 1.22 39.95 -47.95
N VAL A 233 1.20 38.75 -47.36
CA VAL A 233 1.03 37.47 -48.06
C VAL A 233 -0.22 36.76 -47.55
N PHE A 234 -0.79 35.87 -48.37
CA PHE A 234 -1.87 35.00 -47.95
C PHE A 234 -1.43 34.07 -46.81
N PRO A 235 -2.24 33.90 -45.75
CA PRO A 235 -1.94 32.95 -44.68
C PRO A 235 -1.75 31.53 -45.19
N ASN A 236 -0.80 30.81 -44.59
CA ASN A 236 -0.54 29.42 -44.91
C ASN A 236 -1.69 28.52 -44.40
N MET A 237 -2.68 28.30 -45.26
CA MET A 237 -3.82 27.44 -44.97
C MET A 237 -3.41 26.00 -44.61
N PRO A 238 -2.45 25.35 -45.33
CA PRO A 238 -1.89 24.06 -44.90
C PRO A 238 -1.37 24.05 -43.46
N ALA A 239 -0.65 25.10 -43.03
CA ALA A 239 -0.13 25.19 -41.67
C ALA A 239 -1.25 25.28 -40.62
N ILE A 240 -2.26 26.13 -40.86
CA ILE A 240 -3.41 26.28 -39.96
C ILE A 240 -4.16 24.94 -39.85
N MET A 241 -4.40 24.25 -40.97
CA MET A 241 -4.98 22.90 -40.95
C MET A 241 -4.09 21.91 -40.20
N GLY A 242 -2.77 22.01 -40.34
CA GLY A 242 -1.78 21.24 -39.59
C GLY A 242 -1.91 21.44 -38.08
N PHE A 243 -2.11 22.67 -37.60
CA PHE A 243 -2.34 22.94 -36.18
C PHE A 243 -3.61 22.25 -35.65
N PHE A 244 -4.70 22.27 -36.41
CA PHE A 244 -5.91 21.53 -36.06
C PHE A 244 -5.72 20.01 -36.10
N ALA A 245 -4.92 19.49 -37.04
CA ALA A 245 -4.56 18.08 -37.09
C ALA A 245 -3.74 17.66 -35.85
N VAL A 246 -2.74 18.46 -35.46
CA VAL A 246 -1.98 18.25 -34.23
C VAL A 246 -2.91 18.29 -33.01
N ALA A 247 -3.79 19.28 -32.91
CA ALA A 247 -4.76 19.37 -31.82
C ALA A 247 -5.67 18.13 -31.75
N LEU A 248 -6.14 17.61 -32.89
CA LEU A 248 -6.97 16.41 -32.94
C LEU A 248 -6.22 15.17 -32.42
N VAL A 249 -4.99 14.96 -32.89
CA VAL A 249 -4.15 13.82 -32.48
C VAL A 249 -3.79 13.92 -30.99
N SER A 250 -3.40 15.10 -30.51
CA SER A 250 -3.11 15.35 -29.11
C SER A 250 -4.33 15.16 -28.22
N TRP A 251 -5.50 15.67 -28.64
CA TRP A 251 -6.77 15.48 -27.94
C TRP A 251 -7.16 14.01 -27.84
N LEU A 252 -7.08 13.27 -28.95
CA LEU A 252 -7.41 11.84 -28.98
C LEU A 252 -6.49 11.05 -28.06
N SER A 253 -5.19 11.33 -28.10
CA SER A 253 -4.16 10.66 -27.29
C SER A 253 -4.32 10.95 -25.81
N ALA A 254 -4.56 12.21 -25.44
CA ALA A 254 -4.82 12.62 -24.07
C ALA A 254 -6.09 11.95 -23.53
N ARG A 255 -7.17 11.92 -24.33
CA ARG A 255 -8.43 11.29 -23.96
C ARG A 255 -8.33 9.77 -23.81
N SER A 256 -7.59 9.09 -24.69
CA SER A 256 -7.36 7.64 -24.56
C SER A 256 -6.55 7.31 -23.31
N LEU A 257 -5.55 8.15 -22.98
CA LEU A 257 -4.75 7.97 -21.78
C LEU A 257 -5.56 8.20 -20.50
N GLU A 258 -6.38 9.26 -20.46
CA GLU A 258 -7.29 9.52 -19.33
C GLU A 258 -8.24 8.34 -19.09
N ARG A 259 -8.83 7.79 -20.16
CA ARG A 259 -9.71 6.60 -20.07
C ARG A 259 -8.96 5.39 -19.53
N ALA A 260 -7.79 5.07 -20.09
CA ALA A 260 -6.99 3.93 -19.65
C ALA A 260 -6.58 4.04 -18.17
N LEU A 261 -6.28 5.25 -17.69
CA LEU A 261 -5.98 5.50 -16.28
C LEU A 261 -7.19 5.31 -15.36
N VAL A 262 -8.39 5.69 -15.81
CA VAL A 262 -9.63 5.46 -15.07
C VAL A 262 -9.94 3.97 -15.00
N ASP A 263 -9.84 3.26 -16.13
CA ASP A 263 -10.10 1.82 -16.21
C ASP A 263 -9.12 1.03 -15.34
N LEU A 264 -7.83 1.38 -15.38
CA LEU A 264 -6.81 0.75 -14.53
C LEU A 264 -7.14 0.92 -13.04
N ARG A 265 -7.56 2.13 -12.62
CA ARG A 265 -7.96 2.38 -11.22
C ARG A 265 -9.19 1.57 -10.84
N ALA A 266 -10.15 1.39 -11.74
CA ALA A 266 -11.33 0.57 -11.49
C ALA A 266 -10.96 -0.91 -11.31
N ILE A 267 -10.16 -1.45 -12.24
CA ILE A 267 -9.67 -2.84 -12.19
C ILE A 267 -8.85 -3.11 -10.93
N ASN A 268 -7.97 -2.18 -10.54
CA ASN A 268 -7.13 -2.34 -9.37
C ASN A 268 -7.97 -2.40 -8.07
N ARG A 269 -8.98 -1.52 -7.94
CA ARG A 269 -9.92 -1.57 -6.82
C ARG A 269 -10.73 -2.87 -6.78
N GLU A 270 -11.16 -3.37 -7.93
CA GLU A 270 -11.87 -4.65 -8.01
C GLU A 270 -10.96 -5.82 -7.63
N LEU A 271 -9.71 -5.80 -8.07
CA LEU A 271 -8.72 -6.81 -7.71
C LEU A 271 -8.43 -6.81 -6.21
N ASP A 272 -8.23 -5.64 -5.61
CA ASP A 272 -8.01 -5.50 -4.16
C ASP A 272 -9.19 -6.07 -3.37
N GLN A 273 -10.43 -5.77 -3.80
CA GLN A 273 -11.63 -6.35 -3.18
C GLN A 273 -11.64 -7.87 -3.29
N ARG A 274 -11.37 -8.41 -4.48
CA ARG A 274 -11.31 -9.86 -4.69
C ARG A 274 -10.23 -10.52 -3.84
N VAL A 275 -9.06 -9.90 -3.71
CA VAL A 275 -7.97 -10.40 -2.86
C VAL A 275 -8.41 -10.40 -1.39
N MET A 276 -9.05 -9.34 -0.92
CA MET A 276 -9.57 -9.27 0.44
C MET A 276 -10.62 -10.36 0.72
N ASP A 277 -11.57 -10.55 -0.20
CA ASP A 277 -12.61 -11.58 -0.07
C ASP A 277 -12.00 -12.99 -0.03
N ARG A 278 -11.07 -13.29 -0.94
CA ARG A 278 -10.37 -14.59 -0.94
C ARG A 278 -9.51 -14.83 0.28
N THR A 279 -8.86 -13.78 0.78
CA THR A 279 -8.06 -13.86 2.01
C THR A 279 -8.96 -14.16 3.21
N ARG A 280 -10.15 -13.55 3.24
CA ARG A 280 -11.16 -13.82 4.28
C ARG A 280 -11.71 -15.24 4.18
N ASP A 281 -12.13 -15.68 3.00
CA ASP A 281 -12.63 -17.06 2.76
C ASP A 281 -11.59 -18.10 3.21
N LEU A 282 -10.32 -17.85 2.87
CA LEU A 282 -9.21 -18.73 3.24
C LEU A 282 -8.99 -18.75 4.76
N ALA A 283 -9.02 -17.59 5.42
CA ALA A 283 -8.90 -17.51 6.87
C ALA A 283 -10.05 -18.26 7.57
N GLU A 284 -11.30 -18.07 7.12
CA GLU A 284 -12.46 -18.78 7.67
C GLU A 284 -12.36 -20.30 7.45
N ALA A 285 -11.84 -20.75 6.30
CA ALA A 285 -11.61 -22.16 6.03
C ALA A 285 -10.51 -22.76 6.92
N LEU A 286 -9.42 -22.03 7.14
CA LEU A 286 -8.33 -22.45 8.05
C LEU A 286 -8.82 -22.56 9.49
N ASP A 287 -9.59 -21.58 9.97
CA ASP A 287 -10.17 -21.61 11.32
C ASP A 287 -11.07 -22.83 11.52
N ARG A 288 -11.89 -23.20 10.51
CA ARG A 288 -12.72 -24.41 10.55
C ARG A 288 -11.87 -25.67 10.65
N VAL A 289 -10.84 -25.81 9.82
CA VAL A 289 -9.94 -26.97 9.84
C VAL A 289 -9.23 -27.07 11.19
N GLN A 290 -8.75 -25.96 11.74
CA GLN A 290 -8.08 -25.92 13.03
C GLN A 290 -9.04 -26.25 14.19
N ALA A 291 -10.29 -25.77 14.14
CA ALA A 291 -11.31 -26.11 15.12
C ALA A 291 -11.69 -27.60 15.07
N GLU A 292 -11.82 -28.20 13.89
CA GLU A 292 -12.06 -29.64 13.73
C GLU A 292 -10.89 -30.46 14.27
N SER A 293 -9.66 -30.10 13.91
CA SER A 293 -8.45 -30.76 14.43
C SER A 293 -8.36 -30.65 15.96
N GLY A 294 -8.61 -29.46 16.52
CA GLY A 294 -8.60 -29.23 17.96
C GLY A 294 -9.69 -30.04 18.69
N LYS A 295 -10.88 -30.18 18.10
CA LYS A 295 -11.96 -31.01 18.65
C LYS A 295 -11.57 -32.49 18.69
N ASN A 296 -11.01 -33.02 17.61
CA ASN A 296 -10.57 -34.41 17.56
C ASN A 296 -9.46 -34.68 18.58
N GLN A 297 -8.50 -33.77 18.72
CA GLN A 297 -7.44 -33.87 19.72
C GLN A 297 -8.00 -33.86 21.14
N ALA A 298 -8.90 -32.93 21.46
CA ALA A 298 -9.54 -32.85 22.77
C ALA A 298 -10.35 -34.11 23.11
N ILE A 299 -11.05 -34.70 22.12
CA ILE A 299 -11.76 -35.98 22.29
C ILE A 299 -10.75 -37.07 22.65
N LEU A 300 -9.67 -37.23 21.88
CA LEU A 300 -8.66 -38.26 22.13
C LEU A 300 -7.99 -38.09 23.50
N GLU A 301 -7.67 -36.87 23.90
CA GLU A 301 -7.07 -36.54 25.20
C GLU A 301 -8.02 -36.80 26.38
N SER A 302 -9.34 -36.68 26.18
CA SER A 302 -10.34 -36.91 27.23
C SER A 302 -10.64 -38.39 27.51
N ILE A 303 -10.19 -39.32 26.66
CA ILE A 303 -10.43 -40.75 26.85
C ILE A 303 -9.58 -41.26 28.03
N ALA A 304 -10.23 -41.84 29.03
CA ALA A 304 -9.58 -42.39 30.23
C ALA A 304 -8.80 -43.69 29.97
N ASP A 305 -9.23 -44.47 28.98
CA ASP A 305 -8.46 -45.63 28.50
C ASP A 305 -7.26 -45.13 27.66
N GLY A 306 -6.12 -45.80 27.74
CA GLY A 306 -4.96 -45.46 26.92
C GLY A 306 -5.22 -45.77 25.45
N VAL A 307 -5.02 -44.81 24.54
CA VAL A 307 -5.25 -45.00 23.11
C VAL A 307 -3.97 -44.70 22.36
N ILE A 308 -3.55 -45.65 21.51
CA ILE A 308 -2.48 -45.47 20.53
C ILE A 308 -3.02 -45.78 19.14
N VAL A 309 -2.78 -44.91 18.17
CA VAL A 309 -3.03 -45.17 16.76
C VAL A 309 -1.70 -45.47 16.08
N PHE A 310 -1.63 -46.57 15.34
CA PHE A 310 -0.48 -47.01 14.57
C PHE A 310 -0.70 -46.84 13.07
N ASP A 311 0.36 -46.47 12.33
CA ASP A 311 0.38 -46.39 10.87
C ASP A 311 0.37 -47.78 10.20
N MET A 312 0.43 -47.79 8.87
CA MET A 312 0.50 -49.00 8.05
C MET A 312 1.71 -49.92 8.37
N ASN A 313 2.75 -49.37 8.99
CA ASN A 313 4.00 -50.07 9.32
C ASN A 313 4.07 -50.44 10.81
N GLY A 314 3.00 -50.21 11.59
CA GLY A 314 2.97 -50.48 13.02
C GLY A 314 3.76 -49.46 13.86
N ARG A 315 3.96 -48.23 13.38
CA ARG A 315 4.55 -47.12 14.15
C ARG A 315 3.47 -46.22 14.74
N ALA A 316 3.62 -45.83 16.00
CA ALA A 316 2.67 -44.98 16.70
C ALA A 316 2.64 -43.57 16.10
N ILE A 317 1.49 -43.15 15.58
CA ILE A 317 1.27 -41.81 15.00
C ILE A 317 0.53 -40.87 15.95
N VAL A 318 -0.30 -41.43 16.85
CA VAL A 318 -1.08 -40.67 17.83
C VAL A 318 -1.11 -41.45 19.14
N ALA A 319 -0.93 -40.78 20.27
CA ALA A 319 -1.04 -41.34 21.61
C ALA A 319 -1.76 -40.33 22.52
N ASN A 320 -2.73 -40.78 23.32
CA ASN A 320 -3.45 -39.90 24.25
C ASN A 320 -2.72 -39.74 25.61
N TYR A 321 -3.20 -38.81 26.44
CA TYR A 321 -2.59 -38.58 27.76
C TYR A 321 -2.70 -39.81 28.68
N ALA A 322 -3.81 -40.55 28.65
CA ALA A 322 -3.99 -41.73 29.48
C ALA A 322 -2.92 -42.81 29.24
N ILE A 323 -2.48 -43.02 27.99
CA ILE A 323 -1.45 -44.02 27.72
C ILE A 323 -0.08 -43.61 28.26
N SER A 324 0.20 -42.31 28.35
CA SER A 324 1.46 -41.80 28.92
C SER A 324 1.63 -42.23 30.39
N HIS A 325 0.53 -42.19 31.15
CA HIS A 325 0.48 -42.67 32.54
C HIS A 325 0.46 -44.18 32.67
N LEU A 326 -0.18 -44.88 31.74
CA LEU A 326 -0.23 -46.34 31.76
C LEU A 326 1.13 -46.98 31.46
N LEU A 327 1.88 -46.40 30.51
CA LEU A 327 3.22 -46.88 30.11
C LEU A 327 4.37 -46.14 30.80
N ASN A 328 4.07 -45.15 31.65
CA ASN A 328 5.04 -44.30 32.34
C ASN A 328 6.08 -43.67 31.39
N ARG A 329 5.61 -43.19 30.23
CA ARG A 329 6.41 -42.57 29.16
C ARG A 329 5.70 -41.36 28.61
N SER A 330 6.43 -40.34 28.17
CA SER A 330 5.80 -39.18 27.54
C SER A 330 5.14 -39.55 26.21
N THR A 331 4.12 -38.81 25.80
CA THR A 331 3.48 -39.00 24.49
C THR A 331 4.45 -38.81 23.32
N ASP A 332 5.45 -37.95 23.49
CA ASP A 332 6.51 -37.69 22.50
C ASP A 332 7.47 -38.87 22.38
N GLU A 333 7.76 -39.56 23.48
CA GLU A 333 8.55 -40.80 23.46
C GLU A 333 7.78 -41.96 22.84
N ILE A 334 6.46 -42.02 23.03
CA ILE A 334 5.62 -43.08 22.46
C ILE A 334 5.44 -42.88 20.95
N ARG A 335 5.39 -41.64 20.48
CA ARG A 335 5.26 -41.31 19.06
C ARG A 335 6.47 -41.84 18.28
N ASP A 336 6.22 -42.29 17.05
CA ASP A 336 7.19 -42.86 16.13
C ASP A 336 7.83 -44.20 16.58
N GLN A 337 7.49 -44.72 17.77
CA GLN A 337 7.91 -46.06 18.19
C GLN A 337 7.08 -47.17 17.54
N SER A 338 7.73 -48.30 17.28
CA SER A 338 7.03 -49.50 16.79
C SER A 338 6.23 -50.17 17.90
N VAL A 339 5.13 -50.82 17.52
CA VAL A 339 4.30 -51.62 18.45
C VAL A 339 5.12 -52.67 19.20
N GLU A 340 6.14 -53.25 18.56
CA GLU A 340 7.07 -54.18 19.21
C GLU A 340 7.90 -53.49 20.28
N SER A 341 8.51 -52.35 19.95
CA SER A 341 9.34 -51.60 20.89
C SER A 341 8.53 -51.19 22.13
N LEU A 342 7.26 -50.82 21.94
CA LEU A 342 6.38 -50.42 23.03
C LEU A 342 5.94 -51.59 23.92
N LEU A 343 5.73 -52.79 23.36
CA LEU A 343 5.20 -53.95 24.09
C LEU A 343 6.26 -54.96 24.57
N THR A 344 7.51 -54.86 24.10
CA THR A 344 8.60 -55.82 24.43
C THR A 344 9.33 -55.46 25.74
N LEU A 345 9.08 -54.29 26.32
CA LEU A 345 9.80 -53.80 27.51
C LEU A 345 9.25 -54.32 28.86
N GLY A 346 8.12 -55.03 28.89
CA GLY A 346 7.65 -55.70 30.11
C GLY A 346 8.36 -57.05 30.27
N ASN A 347 9.05 -57.27 31.39
CA ASN A 347 10.06 -58.32 31.63
C ASN A 347 9.70 -59.80 31.44
N GLU A 348 8.53 -60.18 30.92
CA GLU A 348 8.15 -61.58 30.70
C GLU A 348 7.52 -61.83 29.32
N LYS A 349 7.99 -62.89 28.64
CA LYS A 349 7.39 -63.39 27.38
C LYS A 349 5.99 -63.90 27.67
N ASN A 350 4.99 -63.14 27.25
CA ASN A 350 3.60 -63.52 27.37
C ASN A 350 3.03 -63.75 25.96
N ASP A 351 2.63 -65.00 25.65
CA ASP A 351 2.00 -65.42 24.39
C ASP A 351 0.80 -64.53 24.01
N GLU A 352 0.16 -63.88 24.99
CA GLU A 352 -0.93 -62.94 24.76
C GLU A 352 -0.47 -61.60 24.17
N ARG A 353 0.71 -61.07 24.54
CA ARG A 353 1.24 -59.83 23.97
C ARG A 353 1.63 -59.99 22.49
N ASP A 354 2.20 -61.14 22.14
CA ASP A 354 2.56 -61.47 20.76
C ASP A 354 1.32 -61.56 19.85
N LYS A 355 0.15 -61.91 20.41
CA LYS A 355 -1.13 -61.84 19.69
C LYS A 355 -1.49 -60.39 19.36
N VAL A 356 -1.32 -59.45 20.28
CA VAL A 356 -1.59 -58.01 20.05
C VAL A 356 -0.68 -57.45 18.94
N ILE A 357 0.62 -57.74 18.99
CA ILE A 357 1.58 -57.34 17.95
C ILE A 357 1.15 -57.90 16.58
N ARG A 358 0.74 -59.18 16.55
CA ARG A 358 0.25 -59.82 15.33
C ARG A 358 -1.04 -59.19 14.81
N TYR A 359 -1.97 -58.82 15.68
CA TYR A 359 -3.21 -58.14 15.27
C TYR A 359 -2.98 -56.72 14.75
N VAL A 360 -1.98 -56.01 15.28
CA VAL A 360 -1.61 -54.68 14.78
C VAL A 360 -0.96 -54.78 13.38
N ARG A 361 -0.13 -55.80 13.15
CA ARG A 361 0.49 -56.06 11.83
C ARG A 361 -0.49 -56.66 10.81
N ASP A 362 -1.25 -57.67 11.21
CA ASP A 362 -2.18 -58.44 10.36
C ASP A 362 -3.64 -58.02 10.61
N ARG A 363 -4.05 -57.01 9.86
CA ARG A 363 -5.35 -56.33 9.95
C ARG A 363 -6.52 -57.13 9.38
N ARG A 364 -6.27 -58.29 8.76
CA ARG A 364 -7.32 -59.20 8.26
C ARG A 364 -7.87 -60.12 9.35
N LEU A 365 -7.11 -60.28 10.43
CA LEU A 365 -7.55 -61.02 11.59
C LEU A 365 -8.69 -60.24 12.27
N ARG A 366 -9.88 -60.85 12.36
CA ARG A 366 -11.03 -60.24 13.04
C ARG A 366 -10.67 -60.05 14.52
N SER A 367 -10.49 -58.81 14.93
CA SER A 367 -10.34 -58.45 16.33
C SER A 367 -11.69 -58.57 17.03
N GLY A 368 -11.91 -59.72 17.67
CA GLY A 368 -13.10 -59.98 18.50
C GLY A 368 -12.75 -60.30 19.96
N SER A 369 -11.47 -60.52 20.27
CA SER A 369 -11.04 -60.95 21.59
C SER A 369 -10.21 -59.86 22.25
N ARG A 370 -10.75 -59.25 23.32
CA ARG A 370 -9.96 -58.49 24.29
C ARG A 370 -8.86 -59.42 24.82
N VAL A 371 -7.61 -58.99 24.66
CA VAL A 371 -6.45 -59.72 25.16
C VAL A 371 -6.11 -59.16 26.53
N LYS A 372 -5.78 -60.00 27.53
CA LYS A 372 -5.47 -59.54 28.89
C LYS A 372 -4.07 -60.00 29.26
N PHE A 373 -3.16 -59.06 29.46
CA PHE A 373 -1.82 -59.39 29.92
C PHE A 373 -1.44 -58.54 31.13
N GLU A 374 -0.59 -59.11 31.98
CA GLU A 374 0.04 -58.37 33.07
C GLU A 374 1.12 -57.45 32.50
N TRP A 375 1.15 -56.21 32.96
CA TRP A 375 2.14 -55.19 32.65
C TRP A 375 2.60 -54.57 33.96
N GLU A 376 3.83 -54.90 34.38
CA GLU A 376 4.34 -54.55 35.71
C GLU A 376 3.37 -55.04 36.80
N GLU A 377 2.81 -54.14 37.61
CA GLU A 377 1.85 -54.47 38.68
C GLU A 377 0.37 -54.34 38.24
N LYS A 378 0.11 -54.14 36.93
CA LYS A 378 -1.22 -53.86 36.40
C LYS A 378 -1.69 -54.97 35.44
N THR A 379 -3.00 -55.25 35.43
CA THR A 379 -3.60 -56.10 34.38
C THR A 379 -4.19 -55.20 33.30
N LEU A 380 -3.66 -55.25 32.07
CA LEU A 380 -4.16 -54.45 30.95
C LEU A 380 -5.04 -55.30 30.04
N SER A 381 -6.26 -54.82 29.77
CA SER A 381 -7.09 -55.34 28.68
C SER A 381 -6.87 -54.50 27.43
N VAL A 382 -6.39 -55.16 26.38
CA VAL A 382 -6.10 -54.51 25.09
C VAL A 382 -7.12 -54.91 24.04
N SER A 383 -7.66 -53.90 23.36
CA SER A 383 -8.54 -54.06 22.21
C SER A 383 -7.89 -53.41 20.99
N VAL A 384 -7.85 -54.14 19.88
CA VAL A 384 -7.26 -53.69 18.62
C VAL A 384 -8.39 -53.48 17.62
N ALA A 385 -8.41 -52.39 16.87
CA ALA A 385 -9.39 -52.19 15.80
C ALA A 385 -8.75 -51.49 14.59
N PRO A 386 -9.08 -51.89 13.35
CA PRO A 386 -8.56 -51.22 12.17
C PRO A 386 -9.19 -49.83 12.01
N VAL A 387 -8.36 -48.81 11.77
CA VAL A 387 -8.82 -47.48 11.37
C VAL A 387 -8.96 -47.49 9.86
N ARG A 388 -10.16 -47.15 9.37
CA ARG A 388 -10.44 -47.08 7.93
C ARG A 388 -10.46 -45.63 7.48
N ASP A 389 -9.94 -45.36 6.30
CA ASP A 389 -10.06 -44.06 5.66
C ASP A 389 -11.47 -43.87 5.05
N ARG A 390 -11.67 -42.71 4.40
CA ARG A 390 -12.93 -42.36 3.73
C ARG A 390 -13.28 -43.29 2.55
N SER A 391 -12.31 -44.04 2.01
CA SER A 391 -12.51 -45.02 0.94
C SER A 391 -12.87 -46.42 1.46
N GLY A 392 -12.80 -46.63 2.79
CA GLY A 392 -13.08 -47.91 3.44
C GLY A 392 -11.87 -48.82 3.56
N GLU A 393 -10.71 -48.39 3.04
CA GLU A 393 -9.42 -49.07 3.14
C GLU A 393 -8.79 -48.87 4.52
N ALA A 394 -8.01 -49.84 4.98
CA ALA A 394 -7.39 -49.81 6.30
C ALA A 394 -6.19 -48.83 6.33
N SER A 395 -6.41 -47.62 6.85
CA SER A 395 -5.38 -46.58 6.99
C SER A 395 -4.40 -46.81 8.14
N GLY A 396 -4.78 -47.62 9.14
CA GLY A 396 -3.97 -47.88 10.32
C GLY A 396 -4.69 -48.79 11.33
N THR A 397 -4.19 -48.83 12.55
CA THR A 397 -4.76 -49.64 13.63
C THR A 397 -4.83 -48.83 14.92
N VAL A 398 -5.99 -48.76 15.56
CA VAL A 398 -6.15 -48.18 16.90
C VAL A 398 -6.06 -49.30 17.94
N VAL A 399 -5.31 -49.05 19.01
CA VAL A 399 -5.12 -49.95 20.14
C VAL A 399 -5.56 -49.22 21.40
N VAL A 400 -6.51 -49.81 22.11
CA VAL A 400 -7.07 -49.28 23.36
C VAL A 400 -6.61 -50.16 24.51
N PHE A 401 -5.98 -49.55 25.50
CA PHE A 401 -5.46 -50.14 26.72
C PHE A 401 -6.35 -49.72 27.89
N ARG A 402 -7.00 -50.68 28.53
CA ARG A 402 -7.79 -50.44 29.74
C ARG A 402 -7.13 -51.12 30.92
N ASP A 403 -6.96 -50.39 32.02
CA ASP A 403 -6.51 -50.94 33.29
C ASP A 403 -7.67 -51.73 33.95
N TYR A 404 -7.43 -53.00 34.21
CA TYR A 404 -8.36 -53.97 34.80
C TYR A 404 -7.94 -54.42 36.20
N THR A 405 -6.96 -53.76 36.83
CA THR A 405 -6.32 -54.23 38.07
C THR A 405 -7.27 -54.27 39.29
N ARG A 406 -8.45 -53.62 39.22
CA ARG A 406 -9.41 -53.51 40.33
C ARG A 406 -10.87 -53.86 39.98
N GLU A 407 -11.13 -54.35 38.77
CA GLU A 407 -12.43 -54.94 38.39
C GLU A 407 -12.40 -56.45 38.65
#